data_AF-A0A2E7LG84-F1
#
_entry.id   AF-A0A2E7LG84-F1
#
_cell.length_a   1.000
_cell.length_b   1.000
_cell.length_c   1.000
_cell.angle_alpha   90.00
_cell.angle_beta   90.00
_cell.angle_gamma   90.00
#
_symmetry.space_group_name_H-M   'P 1'
#
loop_
_entity.id
_entity.type
_entity.pdbx_description
1 polymer ?
#
loop_
_entity_poly.entity_id
_entity_poly.type
_entity_poly.pdbx_seq_one_letter_code
_entity_poly.pdbx_strand_id
1 'polypeptide(L)'
;MSPGKTAKQRSSRRAYGAWQWAMAPLITTVSSANRLRWTWTQIVEGSGRTPRHRESRSMALASKWFPLLSTSIALLLLSTGSGCRPALVEVEGQVMMNGQPLPQAQIHTHPSDDRWPGASGMSDEQGHFRLTTFIDNGFQSGAFVGDHRVTVVVEEPGLGGFGVTVLSPEKYASPNSSEITLTVTSGQPVRAWKIEMQGVLKSATSAEQIGSGAHAGEGYIAIPVFQQFDRNKDDRLDAQEQEQVDTDLLHGVDLDTADTNNDGFVDREELKQASENAFGSEDATESPTDE
;
A
#
# COMPACT_ATOMS: atom_id res chain seq x y z
N MET A 1 12.24 63.01 -44.42
CA MET A 1 13.10 61.82 -44.51
C MET A 1 12.38 60.65 -43.84
N SER A 2 12.10 59.59 -44.61
CA SER A 2 11.70 58.24 -44.15
C SER A 2 12.91 57.52 -43.52
N PRO A 3 12.85 56.26 -42.99
CA PRO A 3 11.73 55.31 -42.81
C PRO A 3 11.68 54.74 -41.34
N GLY A 4 10.82 53.84 -40.86
CA GLY A 4 9.87 52.87 -41.42
C GLY A 4 10.26 51.42 -41.02
N LYS A 5 9.25 50.59 -40.70
CA LYS A 5 9.19 49.09 -40.65
C LYS A 5 9.50 48.42 -39.30
N THR A 6 8.84 47.36 -38.82
CA THR A 6 7.67 46.55 -39.23
C THR A 6 7.36 45.59 -38.06
N ALA A 7 6.11 45.50 -37.63
CA ALA A 7 5.63 44.44 -36.75
C ALA A 7 5.61 43.10 -37.49
N LYS A 8 6.14 42.04 -36.87
CA LYS A 8 6.13 40.67 -37.40
C LYS A 8 5.30 39.77 -36.50
N GLN A 9 3.99 39.80 -36.75
CA GLN A 9 3.01 38.85 -36.23
C GLN A 9 3.30 37.47 -36.85
N ARG A 10 3.83 36.53 -36.06
CA ARG A 10 3.99 35.14 -36.47
C ARG A 10 2.88 34.31 -35.85
N SER A 11 1.84 34.07 -36.65
CA SER A 11 0.84 33.05 -36.41
C SER A 11 1.45 31.66 -36.61
N SER A 12 1.67 30.90 -35.53
CA SER A 12 1.82 29.46 -35.61
C SER A 12 0.52 28.81 -35.17
N ARG A 13 -0.38 28.60 -36.13
CA ARG A 13 -1.42 27.58 -36.01
C ARG A 13 -0.71 26.22 -35.98
N ARG A 14 -0.61 25.60 -34.81
CA ARG A 14 -0.43 24.14 -34.72
C ARG A 14 -1.79 23.56 -34.41
N ALA A 15 -2.26 22.74 -35.34
CA ALA A 15 -3.47 21.97 -35.23
C ALA A 15 -3.35 20.98 -34.06
N TYR A 16 -4.31 21.01 -33.14
CA TYR A 16 -4.53 19.94 -32.20
C TYR A 16 -4.95 18.70 -33.00
N GLY A 17 -4.02 17.77 -33.14
CA GLY A 17 -4.33 16.40 -33.54
C GLY A 17 -5.10 15.74 -32.40
N ALA A 18 -6.37 15.46 -32.66
CA ALA A 18 -7.23 14.68 -31.80
C ALA A 18 -6.57 13.32 -31.46
N TRP A 19 -6.12 13.16 -30.21
CA TRP A 19 -5.83 11.85 -29.66
C TRP A 19 -7.16 11.20 -29.26
N GLN A 20 -7.76 10.49 -30.22
CA GLN A 20 -8.85 9.57 -29.94
C GLN A 20 -8.33 8.47 -29.01
N TRP A 21 -8.94 8.40 -27.83
CA TRP A 21 -8.84 7.26 -26.93
C TRP A 21 -9.52 6.05 -27.59
N ALA A 22 -8.74 5.19 -28.24
CA ALA A 22 -9.18 3.86 -28.62
C ALA A 22 -9.15 2.95 -27.39
N MET A 23 -10.26 2.88 -26.67
CA MET A 23 -10.58 1.81 -25.74
C MET A 23 -10.61 0.47 -26.51
N ALA A 24 -9.56 -0.34 -26.37
CA ALA A 24 -9.58 -1.73 -26.81
C ALA A 24 -9.92 -2.64 -25.61
N PRO A 25 -11.08 -3.31 -25.58
CA PRO A 25 -11.33 -4.37 -24.62
C PRO A 25 -10.57 -5.64 -25.05
N LEU A 26 -9.62 -6.08 -24.22
CA LEU A 26 -9.05 -7.42 -24.31
C LEU A 26 -10.07 -8.45 -23.83
N ILE A 27 -10.95 -8.88 -24.74
CA ILE A 27 -11.80 -10.05 -24.55
C ILE A 27 -10.96 -11.28 -24.92
N THR A 28 -10.35 -11.93 -23.93
CA THR A 28 -9.81 -13.28 -24.11
C THR A 28 -10.87 -14.31 -23.76
N THR A 29 -11.64 -14.69 -24.79
CA THR A 29 -12.52 -15.85 -24.75
C THR A 29 -11.66 -17.10 -24.93
N VAL A 30 -11.31 -17.80 -23.85
CA VAL A 30 -10.81 -19.17 -23.94
C VAL A 30 -11.95 -20.11 -23.61
N SER A 31 -12.61 -20.55 -24.69
CA SER A 31 -13.43 -21.75 -24.73
C SER A 31 -12.52 -22.97 -24.55
N SER A 32 -12.75 -23.76 -23.51
CA SER A 32 -12.53 -25.22 -23.60
C SER A 32 -13.29 -25.93 -22.49
N ALA A 33 -14.40 -26.52 -22.90
CA ALA A 33 -15.12 -27.53 -22.16
C ALA A 33 -14.20 -28.73 -21.91
N ASN A 34 -14.02 -29.12 -20.65
CA ASN A 34 -13.46 -30.42 -20.32
C ASN A 34 -14.40 -31.14 -19.33
N ARG A 35 -15.50 -31.67 -19.88
CA ARG A 35 -16.33 -32.69 -19.23
C ARG A 35 -15.81 -34.05 -19.66
N LEU A 36 -14.95 -34.66 -18.86
CA LEU A 36 -14.66 -36.08 -19.00
C LEU A 36 -15.58 -36.88 -18.08
N ARG A 37 -16.71 -37.28 -18.67
CA ARG A 37 -17.52 -38.42 -18.25
C ARG A 37 -16.66 -39.68 -18.37
N TRP A 38 -16.49 -40.42 -17.28
CA TRP A 38 -16.11 -41.82 -17.35
C TRP A 38 -17.36 -42.67 -17.32
N THR A 39 -17.69 -43.22 -18.50
CA THR A 39 -18.78 -44.15 -18.74
C THR A 39 -18.41 -45.55 -18.27
N TRP A 40 -19.34 -46.17 -17.56
CA TRP A 40 -19.39 -47.60 -17.30
C TRP A 40 -19.35 -48.41 -18.59
N THR A 41 -18.54 -49.46 -18.63
CA THR A 41 -18.63 -50.50 -19.66
C THR A 41 -18.98 -51.83 -18.98
N GLN A 42 -20.23 -52.25 -19.19
CA GLN A 42 -20.74 -53.61 -18.99
C GLN A 42 -20.92 -54.21 -20.37
N ILE A 43 -20.53 -55.48 -20.55
CA ILE A 43 -20.86 -56.46 -21.62
C ILE A 43 -19.77 -57.55 -21.56
N VAL A 44 -19.97 -58.86 -21.74
CA VAL A 44 -21.05 -59.85 -21.52
C VAL A 44 -20.41 -61.20 -21.92
N GLU A 45 -20.86 -62.27 -21.27
CA GLU A 45 -20.85 -63.69 -21.65
C GLU A 45 -19.64 -64.34 -22.36
N GLY A 46 -19.07 -65.33 -21.66
CA GLY A 46 -18.40 -66.48 -22.26
C GLY A 46 -18.88 -67.75 -21.58
N SER A 47 -19.79 -68.47 -22.24
CA SER A 47 -20.41 -69.72 -21.82
C SER A 47 -19.52 -70.94 -22.12
N GLY A 48 -19.59 -71.95 -21.24
CA GLY A 48 -19.33 -73.34 -21.61
C GLY A 48 -18.36 -74.11 -20.73
N ARG A 49 -18.90 -74.89 -19.77
CA ARG A 49 -18.71 -76.36 -19.63
C ARG A 49 -19.27 -76.84 -18.28
N THR A 50 -20.24 -77.74 -18.35
CA THR A 50 -20.78 -78.53 -17.22
C THR A 50 -19.98 -79.85 -17.06
N PRO A 51 -20.36 -80.81 -16.19
CA PRO A 51 -19.91 -80.89 -14.80
C PRO A 51 -19.13 -82.20 -14.53
N ARG A 52 -18.38 -82.26 -13.42
CA ARG A 52 -18.05 -83.54 -12.78
C ARG A 52 -18.23 -83.48 -11.27
N HIS A 53 -19.23 -84.24 -10.85
CA HIS A 53 -19.52 -84.64 -9.48
C HIS A 53 -18.32 -85.42 -8.89
N ARG A 54 -17.75 -84.94 -7.79
CA ARG A 54 -16.96 -85.76 -6.88
C ARG A 54 -17.13 -85.23 -5.46
N GLU A 55 -18.06 -85.85 -4.74
CA GLU A 55 -18.07 -85.81 -3.29
C GLU A 55 -16.75 -86.41 -2.78
N SER A 56 -16.06 -85.70 -1.89
CA SER A 56 -15.24 -86.33 -0.84
C SER A 56 -15.03 -85.33 0.29
N ARG A 57 -15.76 -85.55 1.38
CA ARG A 57 -15.23 -85.66 2.73
C ARG A 57 -14.40 -84.49 3.28
N SER A 58 -15.04 -83.77 4.20
CA SER A 58 -14.65 -83.60 5.60
C SER A 58 -13.18 -83.35 5.97
N MET A 59 -13.05 -82.44 6.94
CA MET A 59 -11.92 -82.15 7.84
C MET A 59 -11.15 -80.88 7.43
N ALA A 60 -11.49 -79.73 7.99
CA ALA A 60 -11.15 -79.29 9.36
C ALA A 60 -9.70 -78.79 9.47
N LEU A 61 -9.62 -77.58 10.03
CA LEU A 61 -8.51 -76.96 10.75
C LEU A 61 -7.45 -76.21 9.91
N ALA A 62 -7.12 -75.04 10.46
CA ALA A 62 -5.93 -74.23 10.23
C ALA A 62 -5.97 -73.23 9.06
N SER A 63 -6.48 -72.03 9.34
CA SER A 63 -5.68 -70.80 9.22
C SER A 63 -6.49 -69.61 9.76
N LYS A 64 -6.42 -69.38 11.07
CA LYS A 64 -7.15 -68.31 11.78
C LYS A 64 -6.22 -67.19 12.31
N TRP A 65 -5.07 -66.96 11.68
CA TRP A 65 -3.99 -66.15 12.28
C TRP A 65 -3.42 -65.03 11.39
N PHE A 66 -4.15 -64.52 10.40
CA PHE A 66 -3.71 -63.30 9.68
C PHE A 66 -4.87 -62.41 9.19
N PRO A 67 -5.54 -61.65 10.08
CA PRO A 67 -6.08 -60.36 9.62
C PRO A 67 -5.91 -59.22 10.63
N LEU A 68 -4.86 -59.23 11.47
CA LEU A 68 -4.66 -58.18 12.48
C LEU A 68 -3.55 -57.15 12.16
N LEU A 69 -2.81 -57.29 11.05
CA LEU A 69 -1.74 -56.34 10.70
C LEU A 69 -2.07 -55.40 9.53
N SER A 70 -3.22 -55.55 8.87
CA SER A 70 -3.59 -54.71 7.71
C SER A 70 -4.54 -53.55 8.06
N THR A 71 -5.09 -53.51 9.28
CA THR A 71 -6.07 -52.51 9.74
C THR A 71 -5.45 -51.37 10.55
N SER A 72 -4.13 -51.30 10.68
CA SER A 72 -3.45 -50.20 11.41
C SER A 72 -2.84 -49.12 10.50
N ILE A 73 -2.65 -49.36 9.20
CA ILE A 73 -2.05 -48.37 8.29
C ILE A 73 -3.11 -47.39 7.72
N ALA A 74 -4.39 -47.79 7.66
CA ALA A 74 -5.46 -46.92 7.15
C ALA A 74 -5.90 -45.84 8.16
N LEU A 75 -5.51 -45.94 9.43
CA LEU A 75 -5.88 -44.95 10.46
C LEU A 75 -4.84 -43.85 10.65
N LEU A 76 -3.70 -43.90 9.95
CA LEU A 76 -2.62 -42.92 10.08
C LEU A 76 -2.66 -41.79 9.03
N LEU A 77 -3.64 -41.80 8.11
CA LEU A 77 -3.71 -40.84 6.99
C LEU A 77 -4.77 -39.74 7.16
N LEU A 78 -5.46 -39.65 8.30
CA LEU A 78 -6.44 -38.59 8.56
C LEU A 78 -5.93 -37.43 9.43
N SER A 79 -4.65 -37.39 9.78
CA SER A 79 -4.04 -36.19 10.38
C SER A 79 -3.51 -35.23 9.31
N THR A 80 -4.31 -34.96 8.26
CA THR A 80 -4.09 -33.77 7.44
C THR A 80 -4.35 -32.58 8.35
N GLY A 81 -3.28 -31.97 8.84
CA GLY A 81 -3.32 -30.78 9.68
C GLY A 81 -4.11 -29.69 8.99
N SER A 82 -5.36 -29.53 9.40
CA SER A 82 -6.04 -28.25 9.28
C SER A 82 -5.19 -27.28 10.09
N GLY A 83 -4.37 -26.48 9.40
CA GLY A 83 -3.71 -25.33 9.99
C GLY A 83 -4.81 -24.42 10.53
N CYS A 84 -5.21 -24.64 11.78
CA CYS A 84 -6.26 -23.88 12.43
C CYS A 84 -5.74 -22.47 12.63
N ARG A 85 -6.15 -21.63 11.69
CA ARG A 85 -5.97 -20.21 11.75
C ARG A 85 -6.72 -19.65 12.98
N PRO A 86 -6.07 -18.83 13.83
CA PRO A 86 -6.71 -18.17 14.95
C PRO A 86 -7.88 -17.32 14.45
N ALA A 87 -8.90 -17.19 15.29
CA ALA A 87 -10.03 -16.33 15.00
C ALA A 87 -9.59 -14.86 14.94
N LEU A 88 -10.27 -14.07 14.12
CA LEU A 88 -10.24 -12.61 14.21
C LEU A 88 -11.27 -12.13 15.23
N VAL A 89 -10.90 -11.09 15.97
CA VAL A 89 -11.75 -10.45 16.97
C VAL A 89 -11.74 -8.95 16.71
N GLU A 90 -12.93 -8.33 16.72
CA GLU A 90 -13.10 -6.89 16.54
C GLU A 90 -12.34 -6.12 17.63
N VAL A 91 -11.53 -5.15 17.22
CA VAL A 91 -10.77 -4.27 18.12
C VAL A 91 -11.04 -2.83 17.74
N GLU A 92 -11.53 -2.07 18.71
CA GLU A 92 -11.81 -0.65 18.63
C GLU A 92 -11.28 0.08 19.86
N GLY A 93 -10.80 1.30 19.64
CA GLY A 93 -10.22 2.08 20.71
C GLY A 93 -10.16 3.57 20.41
N GLN A 94 -9.54 4.29 21.33
CA GLN A 94 -9.24 5.70 21.24
C GLN A 94 -7.79 5.94 21.61
N VAL A 95 -7.09 6.74 20.82
CA VAL A 95 -5.70 7.15 21.08
C VAL A 95 -5.65 8.60 21.54
N MET A 96 -4.85 8.85 22.56
CA MET A 96 -4.66 10.17 23.16
C MET A 96 -3.18 10.48 23.33
N MET A 97 -2.80 11.74 23.11
CA MET A 97 -1.47 12.27 23.39
C MET A 97 -1.60 13.37 24.44
N ASN A 98 -0.90 13.23 25.57
CA ASN A 98 -0.96 14.17 26.70
C ASN A 98 -2.40 14.50 27.16
N GLY A 99 -3.29 13.51 27.12
CA GLY A 99 -4.69 13.67 27.50
C GLY A 99 -5.60 14.33 26.44
N GLN A 100 -5.09 14.63 25.25
CA GLN A 100 -5.88 15.12 24.11
C GLN A 100 -6.07 14.01 23.06
N PRO A 101 -7.23 13.93 22.37
CA PRO A 101 -7.40 13.02 21.25
C PRO A 101 -6.32 13.22 20.19
N LEU A 102 -5.78 12.12 19.66
CA LEU A 102 -4.74 12.17 18.63
C LEU A 102 -5.30 11.73 17.27
N PRO A 103 -5.59 12.67 16.35
CA PRO A 103 -6.11 12.34 15.03
C PRO A 103 -5.01 11.88 14.06
N GLN A 104 -5.41 11.19 13.00
CA GLN A 104 -4.52 10.72 11.92
C GLN A 104 -3.32 9.90 12.41
N ALA A 105 -3.44 9.25 13.57
CA ALA A 105 -2.46 8.32 14.05
C ALA A 105 -2.72 6.95 13.40
N GLN A 106 -1.66 6.36 12.85
CA GLN A 106 -1.66 4.99 12.38
C GLN A 106 -1.34 4.06 13.55
N ILE A 107 -2.25 3.15 13.84
CA ILE A 107 -2.07 2.09 14.83
C ILE A 107 -1.73 0.82 14.06
N HIS A 108 -0.59 0.21 14.37
CA HIS A 108 -0.18 -1.08 13.82
C HIS A 108 0.03 -2.08 14.95
N THR A 109 -0.45 -3.31 14.77
CA THR A 109 -0.21 -4.41 15.70
C THR A 109 0.82 -5.37 15.13
N HIS A 110 1.65 -5.91 16.02
CA HIS A 110 2.72 -6.85 15.72
C HIS A 110 2.46 -8.09 16.59
N PRO A 111 1.83 -9.12 16.03
CA PRO A 111 1.55 -10.36 16.76
C PRO A 111 2.85 -10.99 17.26
N SER A 112 2.83 -11.57 18.46
CA SER A 112 3.98 -12.31 18.99
C SER A 112 4.27 -13.59 18.20
N ASP A 113 3.27 -14.09 17.49
CA ASP A 113 3.34 -15.22 16.56
C ASP A 113 3.46 -14.70 15.12
N ASP A 114 4.66 -14.76 14.55
CA ASP A 114 5.02 -14.25 13.23
C ASP A 114 4.31 -14.96 12.06
N ARG A 115 3.61 -16.07 12.33
CA ARG A 115 2.78 -16.78 11.36
C ARG A 115 1.54 -15.99 10.95
N TRP A 116 1.13 -15.00 11.73
CA TRP A 116 -0.08 -14.20 11.49
C TRP A 116 0.29 -12.74 11.17
N PRO A 117 -0.35 -12.13 10.17
CA PRO A 117 -0.14 -10.72 9.89
C PRO A 117 -0.71 -9.83 10.99
N GLY A 118 -0.10 -8.66 11.14
CA GLY A 118 -0.60 -7.59 12.00
C GLY A 118 -1.88 -6.95 11.48
N ALA A 119 -2.55 -6.24 12.37
CA ALA A 119 -3.70 -5.41 12.05
C ALA A 119 -3.29 -3.93 12.03
N SER A 120 -3.93 -3.14 11.18
CA SER A 120 -3.71 -1.70 11.05
C SER A 120 -5.03 -0.93 11.16
N GLY A 121 -4.95 0.29 11.67
CA GLY A 121 -6.06 1.25 11.72
C GLY A 121 -5.57 2.69 11.74
N MET A 122 -6.42 3.62 11.35
CA MET A 122 -6.17 5.06 11.42
C MET A 122 -7.15 5.70 12.40
N SER A 123 -6.69 6.65 13.22
CA SER A 123 -7.57 7.40 14.12
C SER A 123 -8.27 8.57 13.44
N ASP A 124 -9.52 8.81 13.82
CA ASP A 124 -10.33 9.96 13.39
C ASP A 124 -10.03 11.25 14.16
N GLU A 125 -10.76 12.33 13.88
CA GLU A 125 -10.62 13.64 14.54
C GLU A 125 -10.80 13.56 16.07
N GLN A 126 -11.56 12.59 16.56
CA GLN A 126 -11.80 12.35 17.98
C GLN A 126 -10.85 11.27 18.54
N GLY A 127 -9.86 10.84 17.78
CA GLY A 127 -8.86 9.84 18.15
C GLY A 127 -9.38 8.40 18.15
N HIS A 128 -10.60 8.12 17.68
CA HIS A 128 -11.12 6.75 17.62
C HIS A 128 -10.56 6.00 16.42
N PHE A 129 -10.27 4.72 16.61
CA PHE A 129 -9.77 3.86 15.56
C PHE A 129 -10.42 2.47 15.62
N ARG A 130 -10.40 1.80 14.47
CA ARG A 130 -10.82 0.41 14.31
C ARG A 130 -9.71 -0.34 13.57
N LEU A 131 -9.34 -1.52 14.10
CA LEU A 131 -8.30 -2.33 13.47
C LEU A 131 -8.87 -3.21 12.37
N THR A 132 -8.07 -3.39 11.32
CA THR A 132 -8.35 -4.27 10.18
C THR A 132 -7.10 -5.07 9.85
N THR A 133 -7.29 -6.33 9.47
CA THR A 133 -6.21 -7.23 9.08
C THR A 133 -6.33 -7.53 7.59
N PHE A 134 -5.22 -7.48 6.85
CA PHE A 134 -5.19 -7.85 5.43
C PHE A 134 -4.90 -9.35 5.25
N ILE A 135 -5.89 -10.10 4.80
CA ILE A 135 -5.90 -11.56 4.74
C ILE A 135 -6.76 -12.04 3.57
N ASP A 136 -6.40 -13.17 2.96
CA ASP A 136 -7.16 -13.76 1.85
C ASP A 136 -7.44 -12.76 0.70
N ASN A 137 -6.48 -11.85 0.45
CA ASN A 137 -6.58 -10.75 -0.53
C ASN A 137 -7.66 -9.70 -0.22
N GLY A 138 -8.04 -9.49 1.04
CA GLY A 138 -8.97 -8.46 1.45
C GLY A 138 -8.75 -7.96 2.87
N PHE A 139 -9.40 -6.85 3.22
CA PHE A 139 -9.42 -6.34 4.59
C PHE A 139 -10.58 -6.96 5.36
N GLN A 140 -10.29 -7.55 6.51
CA GLN A 140 -11.31 -8.01 7.44
C GLN A 140 -11.14 -7.29 8.78
N SER A 141 -12.25 -7.01 9.45
CA SER A 141 -12.24 -6.30 10.72
C SER A 141 -11.63 -7.13 11.84
N GLY A 142 -10.87 -6.47 12.70
CA GLY A 142 -10.27 -7.06 13.89
C GLY A 142 -8.81 -7.44 13.74
N ALA A 143 -8.30 -8.07 14.79
CA ALA A 143 -6.96 -8.62 14.90
C ALA A 143 -7.03 -10.08 15.34
N PHE A 144 -5.98 -10.85 15.06
CA PHE A 144 -5.92 -12.25 15.46
C PHE A 144 -5.89 -12.42 16.98
N VAL A 145 -6.48 -13.50 17.47
CA VAL A 145 -6.37 -13.91 18.88
C VAL A 145 -4.90 -14.14 19.24
N GLY A 146 -4.45 -13.58 20.37
CA GLY A 146 -3.08 -13.68 20.86
C GLY A 146 -2.57 -12.37 21.45
N ASP A 147 -1.28 -12.37 21.81
CA ASP A 147 -0.58 -11.19 22.31
C ASP A 147 0.07 -10.42 21.17
N HIS A 148 -0.16 -9.12 21.14
CA HIS A 148 0.39 -8.20 20.16
C HIS A 148 1.14 -7.09 20.85
N ARG A 149 2.25 -6.68 20.23
CA ARG A 149 2.83 -5.36 20.49
C ARG A 149 2.21 -4.34 19.55
N VAL A 150 2.10 -3.10 19.99
CA VAL A 150 1.37 -2.07 19.26
C VAL A 150 2.28 -0.89 19.02
N THR A 151 2.31 -0.37 17.80
CA THR A 151 2.99 0.88 17.48
C THR A 151 1.98 1.92 17.07
N VAL A 152 2.22 3.16 17.51
CA VAL A 152 1.40 4.32 17.13
C VAL A 152 2.28 5.33 16.43
N VAL A 153 1.99 5.54 15.16
CA VAL A 153 2.80 6.32 14.24
C VAL A 153 1.98 7.47 13.69
N VAL A 154 2.41 8.69 13.96
CA VAL A 154 1.96 9.90 13.27
C VAL A 154 3.04 10.25 12.27
N GLU A 155 2.66 10.38 11.01
CA GLU A 155 3.54 10.68 9.89
C GLU A 155 3.03 11.91 9.16
N GLU A 156 3.98 12.74 8.73
CA GLU A 156 3.72 13.80 7.76
C GLU A 156 4.56 13.55 6.50
N PRO A 157 4.11 14.00 5.33
CA PRO A 157 4.94 14.01 4.13
C PRO A 157 6.29 14.67 4.43
N GLY A 158 7.38 14.02 4.00
CA GLY A 158 8.70 14.61 4.09
C GLY A 158 8.80 15.91 3.31
N LEU A 159 9.76 16.76 3.67
CA LEU A 159 10.04 17.99 2.93
C LEU A 159 10.22 17.66 1.45
N GLY A 160 9.41 18.28 0.58
CA GLY A 160 9.45 18.07 -0.87
C GLY A 160 8.61 16.95 -1.42
N GLY A 161 7.74 16.36 -0.60
CA GLY A 161 6.99 15.17 -1.02
C GLY A 161 7.85 13.91 -1.08
N PHE A 162 9.12 13.99 -0.67
CA PHE A 162 10.02 12.84 -0.60
C PHE A 162 9.99 12.21 0.78
N GLY A 163 9.49 10.97 0.84
CA GLY A 163 9.46 10.16 2.06
C GLY A 163 8.40 10.61 3.07
N VAL A 164 8.50 10.05 4.28
CA VAL A 164 7.62 10.36 5.41
C VAL A 164 8.46 10.71 6.62
N THR A 165 8.06 11.76 7.34
CA THR A 165 8.66 12.15 8.61
C THR A 165 7.79 11.63 9.74
N VAL A 166 8.34 10.72 10.56
CA VAL A 166 7.66 10.19 11.73
C VAL A 166 7.72 11.21 12.86
N LEU A 167 6.55 11.72 13.26
CA LEU A 167 6.38 12.69 14.34
C LEU A 167 6.24 12.02 15.71
N SER A 168 5.74 10.78 15.74
CA SER A 168 5.60 10.01 16.98
C SER A 168 6.95 9.84 17.71
N PRO A 169 6.97 9.92 19.06
CA PRO A 169 8.14 9.52 19.83
C PRO A 169 8.57 8.08 19.52
N GLU A 170 9.89 7.84 19.47
CA GLU A 170 10.45 6.54 19.07
C GLU A 170 9.95 5.39 19.97
N LYS A 171 9.73 5.66 21.27
CA LYS A 171 9.15 4.71 22.24
C LYS A 171 7.72 4.25 21.91
N TYR A 172 7.06 4.81 20.91
CA TYR A 172 5.74 4.37 20.46
C TYR A 172 5.73 4.00 18.98
N ALA A 173 6.61 4.62 18.18
CA ALA A 173 6.67 4.40 16.74
C ALA A 173 7.38 3.08 16.35
N SER A 174 8.29 2.58 17.19
CA SER A 174 9.08 1.39 16.87
C SER A 174 8.58 0.14 17.61
N PRO A 175 8.46 -1.01 16.92
CA PRO A 175 8.05 -2.26 17.55
C PRO A 175 9.08 -2.80 18.54
N ASN A 176 10.35 -2.37 18.48
CA ASN A 176 11.36 -2.86 19.43
C ASN A 176 11.35 -2.09 20.75
N SER A 177 10.87 -0.84 20.74
CA SER A 177 10.84 0.05 21.91
C SER A 177 9.44 0.26 22.46
N SER A 178 8.38 -0.04 21.70
CA SER A 178 7.01 0.19 22.15
C SER A 178 6.60 -0.75 23.27
N GLU A 179 6.25 -0.17 24.42
CA GLU A 179 5.73 -0.89 25.58
C GLU A 179 4.21 -1.10 25.53
N ILE A 180 3.54 -0.63 24.47
CA ILE A 180 2.09 -0.80 24.30
C ILE A 180 1.82 -2.25 23.88
N THR A 181 1.02 -2.96 24.67
CA THR A 181 0.60 -4.33 24.40
C THR A 181 -0.92 -4.43 24.27
N LEU A 182 -1.36 -5.38 23.44
CA LEU A 182 -2.76 -5.71 23.21
C LEU A 182 -2.90 -7.23 23.28
N THR A 183 -3.69 -7.72 24.23
CA THR A 183 -4.06 -9.14 24.32
C THR A 183 -5.47 -9.32 23.77
N VAL A 184 -5.59 -10.06 22.68
CA VAL A 184 -6.86 -10.33 22.01
C VAL A 184 -7.35 -11.71 22.41
N THR A 185 -8.50 -11.77 23.09
CA THR A 185 -9.10 -13.03 23.55
C THR A 185 -10.22 -13.49 22.62
N SER A 186 -10.24 -14.78 22.30
CA SER A 186 -11.25 -15.36 21.42
C SER A 186 -12.67 -15.11 21.92
N GLY A 187 -13.55 -14.64 21.03
CA GLY A 187 -14.99 -14.43 21.30
C GLY A 187 -15.31 -13.19 22.14
N GLN A 188 -14.33 -12.37 22.51
CA GLN A 188 -14.53 -11.14 23.26
C GLN A 188 -14.03 -9.93 22.46
N PRO A 189 -14.93 -9.15 21.82
CA PRO A 189 -14.51 -7.95 21.11
C PRO A 189 -13.89 -6.96 22.10
N VAL A 190 -12.75 -6.40 21.72
CA VAL A 190 -12.07 -5.36 22.50
C VAL A 190 -12.69 -4.04 22.07
N ARG A 191 -13.48 -3.43 22.96
CA ARG A 191 -14.13 -2.14 22.75
C ARG A 191 -13.65 -1.15 23.79
N ALA A 192 -13.63 0.14 23.41
CA ALA A 192 -13.21 1.23 24.29
C ALA A 192 -11.79 1.08 24.85
N TRP A 193 -10.88 0.45 24.09
CA TRP A 193 -9.47 0.39 24.46
C TRP A 193 -8.84 1.77 24.36
N LYS A 194 -8.23 2.26 25.43
CA LYS A 194 -7.59 3.58 25.46
C LYS A 194 -6.08 3.44 25.41
N ILE A 195 -5.48 4.14 24.45
CA ILE A 195 -4.03 4.26 24.31
C ILE A 195 -3.64 5.67 24.76
N GLU A 196 -2.96 5.77 25.90
CA GLU A 196 -2.48 7.05 26.44
C GLU A 196 -0.98 7.19 26.18
N MET A 197 -0.63 8.13 25.32
CA MET A 197 0.75 8.48 24.98
C MET A 197 1.16 9.77 25.67
N GLN A 198 2.44 9.87 25.97
CA GLN A 198 3.04 11.02 26.64
C GLN A 198 4.30 11.47 25.91
N GLY A 199 4.48 12.78 25.79
CA GLY A 199 5.64 13.39 25.17
C GLY A 199 5.24 14.45 24.15
N VAL A 200 6.22 14.98 23.42
CA VAL A 200 5.97 15.95 22.36
C VAL A 200 6.09 15.20 21.04
N LEU A 201 5.09 15.32 20.17
CA LEU A 201 5.27 14.94 18.77
C LEU A 201 6.42 15.77 18.23
N LYS A 202 7.38 15.15 17.55
CA LYS A 202 8.38 15.92 16.82
C LYS A 202 7.58 16.83 15.89
N SER A 203 7.73 18.15 16.02
CA SER A 203 7.18 19.03 15.02
C SER A 203 7.93 18.71 13.72
N ALA A 204 7.20 18.58 12.60
CA ALA A 204 7.83 18.86 11.32
C ALA A 204 8.51 20.23 11.51
N THR A 205 9.81 20.25 11.27
CA THR A 205 10.68 21.42 11.38
C THR A 205 9.86 22.71 11.22
N SER A 206 9.65 23.43 12.34
CA SER A 206 8.85 24.64 12.33
C SER A 206 9.33 25.53 11.18
N ALA A 207 8.41 26.24 10.54
CA ALA A 207 8.64 27.30 9.54
C ALA A 207 9.57 28.45 10.01
N GLU A 208 10.34 28.22 11.08
CA GLU A 208 11.38 29.07 11.65
C GLU A 208 12.79 28.61 11.23
N GLN A 209 12.97 27.35 10.83
CA GLN A 209 14.20 26.88 10.15
C GLN A 209 14.09 26.91 8.61
N ILE A 210 12.87 27.01 8.08
CA ILE A 210 12.61 27.33 6.69
C ILE A 210 12.21 28.80 6.71
N GLY A 211 13.12 29.69 6.30
CA GLY A 211 12.89 31.14 6.30
C GLY A 211 11.45 31.48 5.88
N SER A 212 10.80 32.31 6.69
CA SER A 212 9.40 32.71 6.60
C SER A 212 8.91 32.85 5.14
N GLY A 213 8.11 31.89 4.66
CA GLY A 213 7.53 32.01 3.32
C GLY A 213 6.88 30.77 2.70
N ALA A 214 6.87 29.61 3.36
CA ALA A 214 6.27 28.38 2.80
C ALA A 214 4.85 28.15 3.37
N HIS A 215 3.82 28.49 2.59
CA HIS A 215 2.44 28.09 2.82
C HIS A 215 2.13 26.81 2.05
N ALA A 216 1.60 25.79 2.74
CA ALA A 216 1.19 24.50 2.18
C ALA A 216 0.40 24.66 0.87
N GLY A 217 1.02 24.29 -0.25
CA GLY A 217 0.42 24.34 -1.60
C GLY A 217 1.23 25.12 -2.64
N GLU A 218 2.09 26.05 -2.22
CA GLU A 218 2.75 26.99 -3.13
C GLU A 218 4.29 26.83 -3.05
N GLY A 219 4.90 26.11 -4.01
CA GLY A 219 6.37 25.99 -4.15
C GLY A 219 7.04 24.72 -3.59
N TYR A 220 6.28 23.66 -3.31
CA TYR A 220 6.78 22.48 -2.57
C TYR A 220 7.71 21.52 -3.34
N ILE A 221 7.77 21.59 -4.68
CA ILE A 221 8.59 20.66 -5.48
C ILE A 221 10.02 21.20 -5.65
N ALA A 222 10.15 22.52 -5.76
CA ALA A 222 11.39 23.21 -6.07
C ALA A 222 12.47 23.09 -4.97
N ILE A 223 12.09 23.30 -3.71
CA ILE A 223 13.06 23.51 -2.62
C ILE A 223 13.93 22.26 -2.34
N PRO A 224 13.41 21.03 -2.36
CA PRO A 224 14.26 19.87 -2.00
C PRO A 224 15.09 19.35 -3.16
N VAL A 225 14.61 19.54 -4.39
CA VAL A 225 15.44 19.38 -5.59
C VAL A 225 16.60 20.37 -5.53
N PHE A 226 16.31 21.65 -5.28
CA PHE A 226 17.33 22.68 -5.12
C PHE A 226 18.41 22.31 -4.10
N GLN A 227 18.03 21.87 -2.90
CA GLN A 227 18.99 21.44 -1.86
C GLN A 227 19.80 20.19 -2.21
N GLN A 228 19.27 19.30 -3.05
CA GLN A 228 19.96 18.09 -3.47
C GLN A 228 21.04 18.39 -4.50
N PHE A 229 20.81 19.38 -5.36
CA PHE A 229 21.67 19.68 -6.51
C PHE A 229 22.60 20.88 -6.29
N ASP A 230 22.30 21.76 -5.33
CA ASP A 230 23.22 22.78 -4.81
C ASP A 230 24.36 22.10 -4.01
N ARG A 231 25.38 21.65 -4.74
CA ARG A 231 26.52 20.90 -4.20
C ARG A 231 27.46 21.81 -3.43
N ASN A 232 27.57 23.06 -3.86
CA ASN A 232 28.48 24.03 -3.30
C ASN A 232 27.86 24.79 -2.09
N LYS A 233 26.54 24.67 -1.90
CA LYS A 233 25.71 25.27 -0.84
C LYS A 233 25.71 26.79 -0.88
N ASP A 234 25.67 27.37 -2.07
CA ASP A 234 25.64 28.82 -2.26
C ASP A 234 24.22 29.40 -2.46
N ASP A 235 23.19 28.57 -2.25
CA ASP A 235 21.79 28.92 -2.45
C ASP A 235 21.50 29.41 -3.88
N ARG A 236 22.20 28.83 -4.87
CA ARG A 236 21.95 28.97 -6.32
C ARG A 236 22.24 27.65 -7.02
N LEU A 237 21.64 27.43 -8.19
CA LEU A 237 22.03 26.33 -9.08
C LEU A 237 22.81 26.89 -10.26
N ASP A 238 24.08 26.51 -10.37
CA ASP A 238 24.89 26.81 -11.56
C ASP A 238 24.56 25.85 -12.73
N ALA A 239 25.10 26.14 -13.91
CA ALA A 239 24.84 25.32 -15.10
C ALA A 239 25.23 23.83 -14.94
N GLN A 240 26.27 23.51 -14.17
CA GLN A 240 26.69 22.12 -13.92
C GLN A 240 25.76 21.41 -12.95
N GLU A 241 25.18 22.16 -12.00
CA GLU A 241 24.21 21.66 -11.05
C GLU A 241 22.85 21.46 -11.73
N GLN A 242 22.43 22.41 -12.58
CA GLN A 242 21.22 22.31 -13.41
C GLN A 242 21.23 21.10 -14.35
N GLU A 243 22.36 20.84 -15.03
CA GLU A 243 22.52 19.66 -15.91
C GLU A 243 22.32 18.32 -15.20
N GLN A 244 22.49 18.29 -13.87
CA GLN A 244 22.34 17.08 -13.08
C GLN A 244 20.92 16.90 -12.54
N VAL A 245 20.09 17.95 -12.59
CA VAL A 245 18.71 17.87 -12.16
C VAL A 245 17.92 17.05 -13.18
N ASP A 246 17.31 15.96 -12.71
CA ASP A 246 16.36 15.22 -13.52
C ASP A 246 15.08 16.05 -13.66
N THR A 247 14.79 16.54 -14.87
CA THR A 247 13.62 17.37 -15.16
C THR A 247 12.30 16.66 -14.89
N ASP A 248 12.30 15.32 -14.86
CA ASP A 248 11.10 14.54 -14.49
C ASP A 248 10.76 14.71 -13.00
N LEU A 249 11.76 15.00 -12.14
CA LEU A 249 11.55 15.29 -10.71
C LEU A 249 10.98 16.68 -10.46
N LEU A 250 11.10 17.58 -11.44
CA LEU A 250 10.62 18.96 -11.37
C LEU A 250 9.16 19.11 -11.80
N HIS A 251 8.49 18.01 -12.16
CA HIS A 251 7.05 17.97 -12.45
C HIS A 251 6.58 19.06 -13.44
N GLY A 252 7.40 19.36 -14.47
CA GLY A 252 7.08 20.35 -15.50
C GLY A 252 7.65 21.75 -15.28
N VAL A 253 8.43 21.97 -14.21
CA VAL A 253 9.23 23.19 -14.03
C VAL A 253 10.49 23.09 -14.90
N ASP A 254 10.64 24.03 -15.84
CA ASP A 254 11.78 24.12 -16.75
C ASP A 254 12.85 25.08 -16.17
N LEU A 255 13.99 24.53 -15.75
CA LEU A 255 15.09 25.29 -15.16
C LEU A 255 15.70 26.31 -16.13
N ASP A 256 15.72 26.02 -17.43
CA ASP A 256 16.26 26.93 -18.44
C ASP A 256 15.40 28.20 -18.54
N THR A 257 14.12 28.10 -18.20
CA THR A 257 13.18 29.24 -18.16
C THR A 257 13.05 29.89 -16.79
N ALA A 258 13.63 29.27 -15.76
CA ALA A 258 13.56 29.78 -14.39
C ALA A 258 14.50 30.99 -14.19
N ASP A 259 15.70 30.98 -14.79
CA ASP A 259 16.65 32.10 -14.76
C ASP A 259 16.06 33.35 -15.45
N THR A 260 15.34 34.13 -14.67
CA THR A 260 14.55 35.27 -15.15
C THR A 260 15.45 36.48 -15.35
N ASN A 261 16.49 36.59 -14.54
CA ASN A 261 17.43 37.70 -14.59
C ASN A 261 18.60 37.48 -15.58
N ASN A 262 18.75 36.27 -16.11
CA ASN A 262 19.78 35.81 -17.06
C ASN A 262 21.21 35.98 -16.53
N ASP A 263 21.43 35.75 -15.24
CA ASP A 263 22.77 35.77 -14.64
C ASP A 263 23.51 34.42 -14.75
N GLY A 264 22.84 33.40 -15.30
CA GLY A 264 23.40 32.05 -15.48
C GLY A 264 23.27 31.17 -14.25
N PHE A 265 22.55 31.63 -13.23
CA PHE A 265 22.20 30.88 -12.04
C PHE A 265 20.68 30.84 -11.91
N VAL A 266 20.15 29.78 -11.31
CA VAL A 266 18.75 29.73 -10.89
C VAL A 266 18.74 29.83 -9.38
N ASP A 267 18.19 30.90 -8.84
CA ASP A 267 18.00 31.04 -7.40
C ASP A 267 16.65 30.48 -6.90
N ARG A 268 16.46 30.50 -5.58
CA ARG A 268 15.26 29.94 -4.95
C ARG A 268 14.01 30.70 -5.35
N GLU A 269 14.10 32.01 -5.49
CA GLU A 269 13.03 32.91 -5.86
C GLU A 269 12.59 32.69 -7.31
N GLU A 270 13.56 32.54 -8.21
CA GLU A 270 13.37 32.20 -9.62
C GLU A 270 12.74 30.82 -9.81
N LEU A 271 13.23 29.82 -9.07
CA LEU A 271 12.67 28.48 -9.11
C LEU A 271 11.24 28.43 -8.52
N LYS A 272 10.99 29.21 -7.47
CA LYS A 272 9.65 29.37 -6.90
C LYS A 272 8.71 29.99 -7.94
N GLN A 273 9.13 31.08 -8.59
CA GLN A 273 8.33 31.74 -9.62
C GLN A 273 8.07 30.81 -10.82
N ALA A 274 9.06 30.02 -11.25
CA ALA A 274 8.89 29.03 -12.29
C ALA A 274 7.87 27.94 -11.89
N SER A 275 7.90 27.50 -10.63
CA SER A 275 6.90 26.55 -10.10
C SER A 275 5.49 27.15 -10.04
N GLU A 276 5.36 28.41 -9.63
CA GLU A 276 4.08 29.11 -9.62
C GLU A 276 3.51 29.26 -11.03
N ASN A 277 4.35 29.51 -12.03
CA ASN A 277 3.92 29.57 -13.43
C ASN A 277 3.50 28.19 -13.98
N ALA A 278 4.24 27.14 -13.63
CA ALA A 278 3.96 25.77 -14.08
C ALA A 278 2.66 25.21 -13.50
N PHE A 279 2.36 25.48 -12.22
CA PHE A 279 1.18 24.93 -11.53
C PHE A 279 0.01 25.91 -11.39
N GLY A 280 0.27 27.23 -11.38
CA GLY A 280 -0.76 28.26 -11.25
C GLY A 280 -1.52 28.58 -12.53
N SER A 281 -1.14 27.99 -13.67
CA SER A 281 -1.80 28.21 -14.96
C SER A 281 -2.97 27.26 -15.26
N GLU A 282 -3.24 26.27 -14.41
CA GLU A 282 -4.36 25.32 -14.62
C GLU A 282 -5.72 25.78 -14.04
N ASP A 283 -5.79 26.84 -13.21
CA ASP A 283 -7.04 27.29 -12.57
C ASP A 283 -7.68 28.55 -13.20
N ALA A 284 -7.16 29.01 -14.35
CA ALA A 284 -7.62 30.25 -15.00
C ALA A 284 -8.44 30.06 -16.29
N THR A 285 -8.88 28.84 -16.61
CA THR A 285 -9.75 28.59 -17.78
C THR A 285 -11.09 27.95 -17.38
N GLU A 286 -11.91 28.68 -16.64
CA GLU A 286 -13.38 28.58 -16.75
C GLU A 286 -14.04 29.78 -16.04
N SER A 287 -13.98 30.95 -16.67
CA SER A 287 -15.00 31.99 -16.44
C SER A 287 -16.16 31.67 -17.37
N PRO A 288 -17.38 31.40 -16.87
CA PRO A 288 -18.53 31.27 -17.73
C PRO A 288 -18.79 32.62 -18.38
N THR A 289 -18.73 32.64 -19.71
CA THR A 289 -19.40 33.68 -20.51
C THR A 289 -20.89 33.55 -20.26
N ASP A 290 -21.42 34.33 -19.32
CA ASP A 290 -22.84 34.64 -19.25
C ASP A 290 -23.13 35.94 -20.01
N GLU A 291 -24.28 35.89 -20.65
CA GLU A 291 -24.89 36.68 -21.74
C GLU A 291 -24.96 38.21 -21.57
#